data_AF-A0A8T5ERG8-F1
#
_entry.id   AF-A0A8T5ERG8-F1
#
_cell.length_a   1.000
_cell.length_b   1.000
_cell.length_c   1.000
_cell.angle_alpha   90.00
_cell.angle_beta   90.00
_cell.angle_gamma   90.00
#
_symmetry.space_group_name_H-M   'P 1'
#
loop_
_entity.id
_entity.type
_entity.pdbx_description
1 polymer ?
#
loop_
_entity_poly.entity_id
_entity_poly.type
_entity_poly.pdbx_seq_one_letter_code
_entity_poly.pdbx_strand_id
1 'polypeptide(L)'
;DVALQVKAAMEAAKSKDTAQATVLLDEVGPHLGNRSKLIYPIGALLQRIGRPQSVDKMLENASEIIPSDNNLIVAKKKLRP
;
A
#
# COMPACT_ATOMS: atom_id res chain seq x y z
N ASP A 1 -10.05 -11.21 6.16
CA ASP A 1 -10.52 -9.84 5.83
C ASP A 1 -9.30 -8.99 5.48
N VAL A 2 -9.28 -8.40 4.29
CA VAL A 2 -8.10 -7.72 3.72
C VAL A 2 -7.62 -6.56 4.62
N ALA A 3 -8.54 -5.87 5.29
CA ALA A 3 -8.20 -4.78 6.21
C ALA A 3 -7.38 -5.26 7.42
N LEU A 4 -7.66 -6.47 7.92
CA LEU A 4 -6.94 -7.08 9.04
C LEU A 4 -5.51 -7.46 8.64
N GLN A 5 -5.33 -7.98 7.42
CA GLN A 5 -4.00 -8.32 6.88
C GLN A 5 -3.15 -7.06 6.69
N VAL A 6 -3.71 -5.97 6.16
CA VAL A 6 -2.98 -4.69 6.04
C VAL A 6 -2.58 -4.15 7.40
N LYS A 7 -3.47 -4.24 8.40
CA LYS A 7 -3.15 -3.83 9.77
C LYS A 7 -1.99 -4.66 10.34
N ALA A 8 -2.03 -5.99 10.20
CA ALA A 8 -0.95 -6.87 10.64
C ALA A 8 0.38 -6.55 9.93
N ALA A 9 0.35 -6.30 8.62
CA ALA A 9 1.53 -5.92 7.85
C ALA A 9 2.13 -4.58 8.33
N MET A 10 1.28 -3.61 8.67
CA MET A 10 1.72 -2.34 9.24
C MET A 10 2.35 -2.51 10.63
N GLU A 11 1.78 -3.36 11.48
CA GLU A 11 2.34 -3.67 12.79
C GLU A 11 3.70 -4.37 12.67
N ALA A 12 3.84 -5.35 11.76
CA ALA A 12 5.11 -6.02 11.48
C ALA A 12 6.20 -5.02 11.05
N ALA A 13 5.91 -4.13 10.11
CA ALA A 13 6.86 -3.10 9.69
C ALA A 13 7.17 -2.07 10.78
N LYS A 14 6.20 -1.77 11.67
CA LYS A 14 6.45 -0.92 12.83
C LYS A 14 7.46 -1.59 13.79
N SER A 15 7.40 -2.90 13.91
CA SER A 15 8.31 -3.74 14.70
C SER A 15 9.66 -4.02 14.01
N LYS A 16 9.96 -3.36 12.88
CA LYS A 16 11.14 -3.59 12.02
C LYS A 16 11.17 -4.97 11.35
N ASP A 17 10.07 -5.71 11.35
CA ASP A 17 9.93 -6.95 10.60
C ASP A 17 9.46 -6.65 9.17
N THR A 18 10.43 -6.24 8.34
CA THR A 18 10.20 -5.87 6.94
C THR A 18 9.90 -7.07 6.05
N ALA A 19 10.39 -8.26 6.43
CA ALA A 19 10.16 -9.50 5.69
C ALA A 19 8.70 -9.96 5.86
N GLN A 20 8.21 -10.01 7.10
CA GLN A 20 6.81 -10.39 7.37
C GLN A 20 5.83 -9.37 6.80
N ALA A 21 6.16 -8.07 6.90
CA ALA A 21 5.35 -7.01 6.28
C ALA A 21 5.26 -7.17 4.76
N THR A 22 6.32 -7.62 4.10
CA THR A 22 6.35 -7.85 2.64
C THR A 22 5.49 -9.03 2.24
N VAL A 23 5.61 -10.17 2.94
CA VAL A 23 4.80 -11.38 2.67
C VAL A 23 3.30 -11.07 2.81
N LEU A 24 2.92 -10.40 3.90
CA LEU A 24 1.54 -10.00 4.14
C LEU A 24 1.02 -9.00 3.10
N LEU A 25 1.90 -8.17 2.51
CA LEU A 25 1.53 -7.22 1.47
C LEU A 25 1.32 -7.89 0.12
N ASP A 26 2.19 -8.84 -0.22
CA ASP A 26 2.10 -9.61 -1.46
C ASP A 26 0.84 -10.50 -1.45
N GLU A 27 0.44 -11.03 -0.29
CA GLU A 27 -0.84 -11.73 -0.07
C GLU A 27 -2.08 -10.83 -0.24
N VAL A 28 -1.93 -9.53 0.01
CA VAL A 28 -2.99 -8.51 -0.17
C VAL A 28 -2.99 -7.94 -1.59
N GLY A 29 -1.97 -8.26 -2.40
CA GLY A 29 -1.84 -7.85 -3.79
C GLY A 29 -3.09 -8.17 -4.64
N PRO A 30 -3.13 -7.69 -5.90
CA PRO A 30 -4.26 -7.23 -6.75
C PRO A 30 -5.71 -7.08 -6.23
N HIS A 31 -6.09 -7.68 -5.10
CA HIS A 31 -7.36 -7.55 -4.39
C HIS A 31 -7.63 -6.13 -3.87
N LEU A 32 -6.64 -5.23 -3.99
CA LEU A 32 -6.80 -3.78 -3.83
C LEU A 32 -7.70 -3.13 -4.89
N GLY A 33 -7.96 -3.80 -6.01
CA GLY A 33 -8.78 -3.28 -7.11
C GLY A 33 -10.15 -2.74 -6.70
N ASN A 34 -10.70 -3.15 -5.55
CA ASN A 34 -11.94 -2.61 -4.98
C ASN A 34 -11.79 -1.88 -3.64
N ARG A 35 -10.59 -1.77 -3.07
CA ARG A 35 -10.36 -1.16 -1.73
C ARG A 35 -9.36 -0.01 -1.81
N SER A 36 -9.67 1.00 -2.61
CA SER A 36 -8.87 2.22 -2.80
C SER A 36 -8.46 2.92 -1.49
N LYS A 37 -9.27 2.81 -0.43
CA LYS A 37 -8.98 3.28 0.94
C LYS A 37 -7.66 2.74 1.52
N LEU A 38 -7.16 1.61 1.04
CA LEU A 38 -5.94 0.97 1.53
C LEU A 38 -4.67 1.40 0.78
N ILE A 39 -4.79 2.16 -0.32
CA ILE A 39 -3.64 2.62 -1.12
C ILE A 39 -2.68 3.45 -0.28
N TYR A 40 -3.19 4.39 0.51
CA TYR A 40 -2.32 5.23 1.35
C TYR A 40 -1.61 4.43 2.47
N PRO A 41 -2.31 3.63 3.31
CA PRO A 41 -1.66 2.79 4.32
C PRO A 41 -0.56 1.88 3.75
N ILE A 42 -0.83 1.24 2.61
CA ILE A 42 0.12 0.33 1.96
C ILE A 42 1.31 1.09 1.37
N GLY A 43 1.06 2.22 0.72
CA GLY A 43 2.14 3.04 0.21
C GLY A 43 3.04 3.57 1.32
N ALA A 44 2.46 3.97 2.47
CA ALA A 44 3.22 4.40 3.63
C ALA A 44 4.04 3.26 4.25
N LEU A 45 3.46 2.06 4.28
CA LEU A 45 4.12 0.83 4.72
C LEU A 45 5.32 0.49 3.83
N LEU A 46 5.12 0.47 2.50
CA LEU A 46 6.17 0.23 1.51
C LEU A 46 7.33 1.24 1.62
N GLN A 47 7.05 2.53 1.84
CA GLN A 47 8.11 3.50 2.13
C GLN A 47 8.87 3.18 3.41
N ARG A 48 8.14 2.81 4.47
CA ARG A 48 8.70 2.53 5.78
C ARG A 48 9.62 1.29 5.79
N ILE A 49 9.33 0.30 4.96
CA ILE A 49 10.18 -0.89 4.79
C ILE A 49 11.29 -0.71 3.75
N GLY A 50 11.49 0.50 3.22
CA GLY A 50 12.56 0.79 2.26
C GLY A 50 12.29 0.30 0.84
N ARG A 51 11.01 0.13 0.45
CA ARG A 51 10.57 -0.25 -0.90
C ARG A 51 9.86 0.89 -1.64
N PRO A 52 10.50 2.05 -1.86
CA PRO A 52 9.86 3.20 -2.52
C PRO A 52 9.44 2.88 -3.96
N GLN A 53 10.21 2.07 -4.69
CA GLN A 53 9.88 1.67 -6.08
C GLN A 53 8.58 0.87 -6.18
N SER A 54 8.26 0.06 -5.16
CA SER A 54 7.00 -0.67 -5.10
C SER A 54 5.81 0.28 -4.89
N VAL A 55 6.01 1.42 -4.22
CA VAL A 55 4.99 2.46 -4.08
C VAL A 55 4.65 3.05 -5.43
N ASP A 56 5.68 3.39 -6.22
CA ASP A 56 5.49 4.02 -7.52
C ASP A 56 4.73 3.09 -8.47
N LYS A 57 5.16 1.81 -8.58
CA LYS A 57 4.43 0.80 -9.38
C LYS A 57 2.99 0.59 -8.91
N MET A 58 2.75 0.59 -7.60
CA MET A 58 1.39 0.46 -7.05
C MET A 58 0.53 1.66 -7.43
N LEU A 59 1.04 2.89 -7.31
CA LEU A 59 0.31 4.11 -7.66
C LEU A 59 0.03 4.18 -9.16
N GLU A 60 0.97 3.72 -9.98
CA GLU A 60 0.85 3.65 -11.44
C GLU A 60 -0.27 2.67 -11.84
N ASN A 61 -0.21 1.42 -11.37
CA ASN A 61 -1.28 0.43 -11.57
C ASN A 61 -2.65 0.91 -11.06
N ALA A 62 -2.69 1.52 -9.87
CA ALA A 62 -3.93 2.08 -9.34
C ALA A 62 -4.47 3.24 -10.19
N SER A 63 -3.59 4.00 -10.86
CA SER A 63 -3.99 5.08 -11.76
C SER A 63 -4.60 4.57 -13.06
N GLU A 64 -4.23 3.36 -13.50
CA GLU A 64 -4.86 2.74 -14.66
C GLU A 64 -6.25 2.20 -14.33
N ILE A 65 -6.44 1.66 -13.13
CA ILE A 65 -7.69 1.02 -12.72
C ILE A 65 -8.71 2.04 -12.17
N ILE A 66 -8.26 2.98 -11.33
CA ILE A 66 -9.11 3.93 -10.60
C ILE A 66 -8.53 5.36 -10.60
N PRO A 67 -8.29 5.97 -11.78
CA PRO A 67 -7.63 7.28 -11.91
C PRO A 67 -8.29 8.42 -11.15
N SER A 68 -9.63 8.38 -11.00
CA SER A 68 -10.43 9.44 -10.37
C SER A 68 -10.79 9.17 -8.91
N ASP A 69 -10.23 8.11 -8.30
CA ASP A 69 -10.51 7.81 -6.90
C ASP A 69 -9.80 8.80 -5.96
N ASN A 70 -10.58 9.39 -5.04
CA ASN A 70 -10.07 10.35 -4.08
C ASN A 70 -8.94 9.79 -3.19
N ASN A 71 -8.99 8.50 -2.82
CA ASN A 71 -7.94 7.88 -2.01
C ASN A 71 -6.64 7.75 -2.79
N LEU A 72 -6.70 7.46 -4.11
CA LEU A 72 -5.51 7.44 -4.96
C LEU A 72 -4.87 8.83 -5.04
N ILE A 73 -5.68 9.86 -5.30
CA ILE A 73 -5.21 11.26 -5.42
C ILE A 73 -4.55 11.70 -4.11
N VAL A 74 -5.21 11.44 -2.97
CA VAL A 74 -4.68 11.77 -1.64
C VAL A 74 -3.41 10.96 -1.34
N ALA A 75 -3.38 9.67 -1.68
CA ALA A 75 -2.22 8.82 -1.48
C ALA A 75 -1.02 9.33 -2.27
N LYS A 76 -1.17 9.63 -3.57
CA LYS A 76 -0.11 10.23 -4.40
C LYS A 76 0.46 11.48 -3.74
N LYS A 77 -0.40 12.43 -3.38
CA LYS A 77 0.01 13.71 -2.77
C LYS A 77 0.71 13.54 -1.43
N LYS A 78 0.34 12.55 -0.61
CA LYS A 78 0.98 12.30 0.68
C LYS A 78 2.27 11.48 0.58
N LEU A 79 2.35 10.56 -0.38
CA LEU A 79 3.47 9.64 -0.54
C LEU A 79 4.59 10.21 -1.42
N ARG A 80 4.25 11.13 -2.32
CA ARG A 80 5.13 11.87 -3.21
C ARG A 80 4.67 13.34 -3.21
N PRO A 81 4.93 14.09 -2.12
CA PRO A 81 4.65 15.53 -2.07
C PRO A 81 5.59 16.33 -2.97
#